data_AF-A0A1H2Y1E0-F1
#
_entry.id   AF-A0A1H2Y1E0-F1
#
_cell.length_a   1.000
_cell.length_b   1.000
_cell.length_c   1.000
_cell.angle_alpha   90.00
_cell.angle_beta   90.00
_cell.angle_gamma   90.00
#
_symmetry.space_group_name_H-M   'P 1'
#
loop_
_entity.id
_entity.type
_entity.pdbx_description
1 polymer ?
#
loop_
_entity_poly.entity_id
_entity_poly.type
_entity_poly.pdbx_seq_one_letter_code
_entity_poly.pdbx_strand_id
1 'polypeptide(L)'
;MREQPKRRKRSQEELRLLREKRRRQIIRRRRRALALFLLLLAVAVGFGIAAFLGVFEKRSDENLLSLKSDGTVVYEEVASLKDGKYDAKELKEYVTDQIDVYNNSHSDGDVKLNRYSVKKDQVYVRTTYKDIATYRDFTGYEIFDGTVAQAKKAGYDFSDTFKLKSRKLKLTKDSVVSADAKMFGGDKKPAAGMRVLVIKENTAVKVDGEIYAVSSTGTKLKDEETVEIASGDEDDILLTYIFYN
;
A
#
# COMPACT_ATOMS: atom_id res chain seq x y z
N MET A 1 0.91 -86.35 12.44
CA MET A 1 2.00 -85.48 12.94
C MET A 1 2.12 -84.28 12.02
N ARG A 2 1.96 -83.05 12.53
CA ARG A 2 2.06 -81.81 11.72
C ARG A 2 3.50 -81.32 11.73
N GLU A 3 4.15 -81.26 10.57
CA GLU A 3 5.48 -80.66 10.40
C GLU A 3 5.42 -79.16 10.75
N GLN A 4 6.24 -78.74 11.71
CA GLN A 4 6.46 -77.33 11.99
C GLN A 4 7.49 -76.76 11.00
N PRO A 5 7.27 -75.55 10.44
CA PRO A 5 8.20 -74.99 9.48
C PRO A 5 9.50 -74.56 10.20
N LYS A 6 10.64 -75.09 9.73
CA LYS A 6 11.98 -74.72 10.20
C LYS A 6 12.18 -73.20 10.07
N ARG A 7 12.16 -72.48 11.20
CA ARG A 7 12.60 -71.09 11.29
C ARG A 7 14.09 -71.01 10.92
N ARG A 8 14.38 -70.61 9.68
CA ARG A 8 15.74 -70.32 9.20
C ARG A 8 16.35 -69.20 10.06
N LYS A 9 17.34 -69.53 10.91
CA LYS A 9 18.17 -68.53 11.60
C LYS A 9 19.03 -67.85 10.53
N ARG A 10 18.78 -66.56 10.27
CA ARG A 10 19.57 -65.75 9.32
C ARG A 10 21.05 -65.76 9.71
N SER A 11 21.94 -65.89 8.73
CA SER A 11 23.39 -65.89 8.98
C SER A 11 23.83 -64.54 9.56
N GLN A 12 24.97 -64.52 10.28
CA GLN A 12 25.50 -63.27 10.83
C GLN A 12 25.77 -62.22 9.74
N GLU A 13 26.12 -62.66 8.53
CA GLU A 13 26.33 -61.80 7.36
C GLU A 13 25.02 -61.20 6.83
N GLU A 14 23.94 -62.00 6.74
CA GLU A 14 22.62 -61.48 6.35
C GLU A 14 22.10 -60.44 7.36
N LEU A 15 22.34 -60.64 8.66
CA LEU A 15 22.02 -59.67 9.70
C LEU A 15 22.83 -58.38 9.57
N ARG A 16 24.13 -58.47 9.22
CA ARG A 16 24.98 -57.30 8.94
C ARG A 16 24.49 -56.54 7.71
N LEU A 17 24.22 -57.23 6.60
CA LEU A 17 23.69 -56.64 5.36
C LEU A 17 22.32 -55.98 5.56
N LEU A 18 21.43 -56.59 6.35
CA LEU A 18 20.13 -56.00 6.69
C LEU A 18 20.27 -54.76 7.57
N ARG A 19 21.21 -54.76 8.52
CA ARG A 19 21.53 -53.60 9.35
C ARG A 19 22.09 -52.46 8.50
N GLU A 20 22.97 -52.76 7.55
CA GLU A 20 23.49 -51.78 6.60
C GLU A 20 22.42 -51.25 5.63
N LYS A 21 21.59 -52.12 5.06
CA LYS A 21 20.45 -51.71 4.22
C LYS A 21 19.46 -50.84 5.00
N ARG A 22 19.14 -51.20 6.25
CA ARG A 22 18.30 -50.37 7.14
C ARG A 22 18.95 -49.04 7.46
N ARG A 23 20.23 -49.00 7.80
CA ARG A 23 20.98 -47.75 8.04
C ARG A 23 20.96 -46.85 6.81
N ARG A 24 21.25 -47.40 5.62
CA ARG A 24 21.18 -46.65 4.34
C ARG A 24 19.77 -46.17 4.03
N GLN A 25 18.73 -46.97 4.29
CA GLN A 25 17.33 -46.55 4.11
C GLN A 25 16.93 -45.45 5.10
N ILE A 26 17.31 -45.55 6.38
CA ILE A 26 17.04 -44.52 7.40
C ILE A 26 17.76 -43.22 7.03
N ILE A 27 19.03 -43.28 6.63
CA ILE A 27 19.79 -42.10 6.19
C ILE A 27 19.17 -41.49 4.93
N ARG A 28 18.77 -42.29 3.94
CA ARG A 28 18.07 -41.79 2.73
C ARG A 28 16.73 -41.15 3.07
N ARG A 29 15.94 -41.73 3.97
CA ARG A 29 14.67 -41.15 4.44
C ARG A 29 14.89 -39.84 5.20
N ARG A 30 15.88 -39.77 6.09
CA ARG A 30 16.26 -38.54 6.81
C ARG A 30 16.77 -37.45 5.88
N ARG A 31 17.59 -37.79 4.88
CA ARG A 31 18.05 -36.85 3.84
C ARG A 31 16.91 -36.32 2.99
N ARG A 32 15.96 -37.18 2.59
CA ARG A 32 14.74 -36.75 1.87
C ARG A 32 13.85 -35.84 2.73
N ALA A 33 13.66 -36.19 3.99
CA ALA A 33 12.90 -35.37 4.94
C ALA A 33 13.56 -34.00 5.17
N LEU A 34 14.88 -33.96 5.33
CA LEU A 34 15.66 -32.71 5.44
C LEU A 34 15.55 -31.86 4.16
N ALA A 35 15.68 -32.47 2.99
CA ALA A 35 15.56 -31.76 1.71
C ALA A 35 14.15 -31.17 1.52
N LEU A 36 13.10 -31.90 1.88
CA LEU A 36 11.71 -31.39 1.84
C LEU A 36 11.50 -30.27 2.86
N PHE A 37 12.05 -30.39 4.06
CA PHE A 37 11.99 -29.34 5.07
C PHE A 37 12.68 -28.05 4.60
N LEU A 38 13.88 -28.16 4.02
CA LEU A 38 14.62 -27.02 3.47
C LEU A 38 13.89 -26.39 2.27
N LEU A 39 13.26 -27.19 1.41
CA LEU A 39 12.43 -26.70 0.31
C LEU A 39 11.23 -25.89 0.84
N LEU A 40 10.51 -26.41 1.84
CA LEU A 40 9.39 -25.71 2.46
C LEU A 40 9.82 -24.41 3.13
N LEU A 41 11.00 -24.40 3.76
CA LEU A 41 11.57 -23.20 4.38
C LEU A 41 11.95 -22.16 3.32
N ALA A 42 12.56 -22.57 2.21
CA ALA A 42 12.84 -21.70 1.08
C ALA A 42 11.57 -21.13 0.42
N VAL A 43 10.50 -21.93 0.31
CA VAL A 43 9.20 -21.46 -0.18
C VAL A 43 8.57 -20.47 0.80
N ALA A 44 8.63 -20.72 2.10
CA ALA A 44 8.11 -19.79 3.12
C ALA A 44 8.89 -18.47 3.14
N VAL A 45 10.22 -18.52 3.02
CA VAL A 45 11.07 -17.33 2.89
C VAL A 45 10.76 -16.59 1.58
N GLY A 46 10.65 -17.31 0.46
CA GLY A 46 10.29 -16.72 -0.82
C GLY A 46 8.90 -16.07 -0.80
N PHE A 47 7.94 -16.69 -0.12
CA PHE A 47 6.60 -16.13 0.08
C PHE A 47 6.64 -14.90 0.98
N GLY A 48 7.43 -14.92 2.05
CA GLY A 48 7.66 -13.77 2.92
C GLY A 48 8.30 -12.59 2.19
N ILE A 49 9.31 -12.86 1.34
CA ILE A 49 9.94 -11.85 0.49
C ILE A 49 8.93 -11.31 -0.53
N ALA A 50 8.18 -12.16 -1.21
CA ALA A 50 7.18 -11.73 -2.19
C ALA A 50 6.03 -10.92 -1.53
N ALA A 51 5.63 -11.26 -0.31
CA ALA A 51 4.68 -10.48 0.47
C ALA A 51 5.28 -9.12 0.90
N PHE A 52 6.53 -9.11 1.37
CA PHE A 52 7.25 -7.89 1.76
C PHE A 52 7.48 -6.93 0.56
N LEU A 53 7.73 -7.48 -0.63
CA LEU A 53 7.83 -6.72 -1.88
C LEU A 53 6.46 -6.35 -2.49
N GLY A 54 5.35 -6.61 -1.80
CA GLY A 54 4.00 -6.25 -2.26
C GLY A 54 3.56 -6.97 -3.55
N VAL A 55 4.16 -8.12 -3.89
CA VAL A 55 3.83 -8.87 -5.12
C VAL A 55 2.38 -9.33 -5.13
N PHE A 56 1.86 -9.72 -3.96
CA PHE A 56 0.50 -10.21 -3.74
C PHE A 56 -0.52 -9.11 -3.40
N GLU A 57 -0.07 -7.87 -3.21
CA GLU A 57 -1.01 -6.78 -2.93
C GLU A 57 -1.84 -6.47 -4.17
N LYS A 58 -3.14 -6.24 -3.92
CA LYS A 58 -4.08 -5.82 -4.95
C LYS A 58 -3.63 -4.46 -5.46
N ARG A 59 -3.48 -4.36 -6.78
CA ARG A 59 -3.14 -3.09 -7.45
C ARG A 59 -4.38 -2.22 -7.49
N SER A 60 -4.20 -0.93 -7.28
CA SER A 60 -5.18 0.05 -7.73
C SER A 60 -5.30 0.00 -9.26
N ASP A 61 -6.52 0.17 -9.76
CA ASP A 61 -6.80 0.30 -11.20
C ASP A 61 -6.70 1.76 -11.68
N GLU A 62 -6.40 2.69 -10.77
CA GLU A 62 -6.32 4.14 -10.96
C GLU A 62 -5.20 4.74 -10.09
N ASN A 63 -4.86 6.01 -10.30
CA ASN A 63 -3.95 6.73 -9.42
C ASN A 63 -4.55 6.85 -8.02
N LEU A 64 -3.82 6.41 -7.00
CA LEU A 64 -4.28 6.36 -5.62
C LEU A 64 -3.17 6.72 -4.64
N LEU A 65 -3.39 7.79 -3.88
CA LEU A 65 -2.61 8.16 -2.71
C LEU A 65 -3.25 7.59 -1.45
N SER A 66 -2.55 6.69 -0.77
CA SER A 66 -2.97 6.12 0.50
C SER A 66 -2.14 6.67 1.65
N LEU A 67 -2.78 7.35 2.60
CA LEU A 67 -2.18 7.76 3.87
C LEU A 67 -2.49 6.73 4.96
N LYS A 68 -1.44 6.12 5.53
CA LYS A 68 -1.54 5.13 6.60
C LYS A 68 -1.57 5.79 7.98
N SER A 69 -2.10 5.09 8.98
CA SER A 69 -2.16 5.59 10.38
C SER A 69 -0.80 5.92 10.98
N ASP A 70 0.27 5.23 10.55
CA ASP A 70 1.64 5.50 10.97
C ASP A 70 2.28 6.71 10.28
N GLY A 71 1.55 7.38 9.38
CA GLY A 71 2.01 8.54 8.61
C GLY A 71 2.59 8.18 7.24
N THR A 72 2.86 6.90 6.97
CA THR A 72 3.40 6.43 5.69
C THR A 72 2.46 6.80 4.54
N VAL A 73 3.03 7.31 3.45
CA VAL A 73 2.28 7.58 2.21
C VAL A 73 2.65 6.52 1.18
N VAL A 74 1.64 5.88 0.58
CA VAL A 74 1.82 4.97 -0.55
C VAL A 74 1.13 5.57 -1.75
N TYR A 75 1.87 5.80 -2.83
CA TYR A 75 1.30 6.25 -4.10
C TYR A 75 1.34 5.11 -5.11
N GLU A 76 0.19 4.79 -5.67
CA GLU A 76 0.02 3.86 -6.78
C GLU A 76 -0.35 4.64 -8.03
N GLU A 77 0.45 4.53 -9.08
CA GLU A 77 0.24 5.22 -10.35
C GLU A 77 -0.06 4.22 -11.46
N VAL A 78 -1.07 4.53 -12.26
CA VAL A 78 -1.48 3.76 -13.44
C VAL A 78 -1.44 4.66 -14.66
N ALA A 79 -0.43 4.49 -15.51
CA ALA A 79 -0.24 5.31 -16.70
C ALA A 79 -0.41 4.49 -17.98
N SER A 80 -1.05 5.08 -18.99
CA SER A 80 -1.19 4.49 -20.34
C SER A 80 0.04 4.79 -21.20
N LEU A 81 0.55 3.78 -21.91
CA LEU A 81 1.65 3.88 -22.87
C LEU A 81 1.17 4.00 -24.33
N LYS A 82 -0.15 4.03 -24.58
CA LYS A 82 -0.73 3.90 -25.94
C LYS A 82 -0.27 4.96 -26.94
N ASP A 83 0.11 6.13 -26.46
CA ASP A 83 0.56 7.23 -27.32
C ASP A 83 2.05 7.11 -27.70
N GLY A 84 2.77 6.11 -27.19
CA GLY A 84 4.21 5.93 -27.43
C GLY A 84 5.08 7.07 -26.86
N LYS A 85 4.50 7.96 -26.05
CA LYS A 85 5.19 9.12 -25.47
C LYS A 85 6.31 8.74 -24.51
N TYR A 86 6.26 7.54 -23.93
CA TYR A 86 7.19 7.07 -22.91
C TYR A 86 7.62 5.64 -23.20
N ASP A 87 8.93 5.38 -23.20
CA ASP A 87 9.47 4.03 -23.14
C ASP A 87 9.44 3.51 -21.70
N ALA A 88 8.96 2.28 -21.52
CA ALA A 88 8.74 1.74 -20.19
C ALA A 88 10.04 1.38 -19.45
N LYS A 89 11.16 1.18 -20.15
CA LYS A 89 12.47 0.97 -19.51
C LYS A 89 13.05 2.31 -19.09
N GLU A 90 13.01 3.31 -19.98
CA GLU A 90 13.45 4.68 -19.67
C GLU A 90 12.66 5.28 -18.50
N LEU A 91 11.34 5.08 -18.45
CA LEU A 91 10.52 5.54 -17.33
C LEU A 91 10.93 4.87 -16.01
N LYS A 92 11.26 3.58 -16.03
CA LYS A 92 11.73 2.87 -14.82
C LYS A 92 13.07 3.41 -14.35
N GLU A 93 14.00 3.61 -15.27
CA GLU A 93 15.33 4.17 -14.99
C GLU A 93 15.18 5.57 -14.41
N TYR A 94 14.38 6.43 -15.05
CA TYR A 94 14.07 7.77 -14.55
C TYR A 94 13.52 7.76 -13.13
N VAL A 95 12.48 6.96 -12.84
CA VAL A 95 11.89 6.88 -11.49
C VAL A 95 12.91 6.39 -10.46
N THR A 96 13.74 5.39 -10.82
CA THR A 96 14.76 4.85 -9.93
C THR A 96 15.83 5.91 -9.64
N ASP A 97 16.31 6.60 -10.66
CA ASP A 97 17.32 7.66 -10.54
C ASP A 97 16.83 8.82 -9.67
N GLN A 98 15.57 9.26 -9.83
CA GLN A 98 14.99 10.31 -8.98
C GLN A 98 14.95 9.90 -7.50
N ILE A 99 14.56 8.65 -7.22
CA ILE A 99 14.53 8.11 -5.87
C ILE A 99 15.95 8.02 -5.29
N ASP A 100 16.91 7.55 -6.06
CA ASP A 100 18.30 7.43 -5.63
C ASP A 100 18.91 8.82 -5.34
N VAL A 101 18.69 9.80 -6.22
CA VAL A 101 19.15 11.19 -6.01
C VAL A 101 18.53 11.80 -4.75
N TYR A 102 17.22 11.60 -4.53
CA TYR A 102 16.55 12.09 -3.34
C TYR A 102 17.12 11.46 -2.08
N ASN A 103 17.18 10.13 -2.01
CA ASN A 103 17.67 9.40 -0.84
C ASN A 103 19.16 9.69 -0.54
N ASN A 104 19.99 9.93 -1.57
CA ASN A 104 21.40 10.30 -1.40
C ASN A 104 21.60 11.70 -0.79
N SER A 105 20.64 12.61 -1.01
CA SER A 105 20.66 13.97 -0.44
C SER A 105 19.92 14.08 0.90
N HIS A 106 19.16 13.03 1.26
CA HIS A 106 18.36 12.93 2.48
C HIS A 106 18.79 11.71 3.32
N SER A 107 17.85 11.14 4.07
CA SER A 107 18.08 9.86 4.74
C SER A 107 17.85 8.72 3.77
N ASP A 108 18.77 7.76 3.75
CA ASP A 108 18.66 6.58 2.90
C ASP A 108 17.36 5.80 3.19
N GLY A 109 16.57 5.56 2.14
CA GLY A 109 15.34 4.79 2.20
C GLY A 109 14.09 5.54 2.68
N ASP A 110 14.09 6.87 2.72
CA ASP A 110 12.87 7.66 2.98
C ASP A 110 11.86 7.55 1.82
N VAL A 111 12.32 7.31 0.58
CA VAL A 111 11.50 6.97 -0.59
C VAL A 111 11.87 5.60 -1.14
N LYS A 112 10.88 4.75 -1.44
CA LYS A 112 11.08 3.37 -1.91
C LYS A 112 10.20 3.03 -3.10
N LEU A 113 10.81 2.57 -4.20
CA LEU A 113 10.09 1.94 -5.30
C LEU A 113 9.73 0.49 -4.91
N ASN A 114 8.49 0.25 -4.51
CA ASN A 114 8.03 -1.10 -4.15
C ASN A 114 7.72 -1.94 -5.37
N ARG A 115 7.15 -1.32 -6.42
CA ARG A 115 6.74 -2.05 -7.62
C ARG A 115 6.85 -1.19 -8.85
N TYR A 116 7.37 -1.80 -9.91
CA TYR A 116 7.26 -1.31 -11.27
C TYR A 116 6.85 -2.48 -12.16
N SER A 117 5.74 -2.36 -12.89
CA SER A 117 5.33 -3.43 -13.81
C SER A 117 4.62 -2.88 -15.03
N VAL A 118 4.91 -3.49 -16.18
CA VAL A 118 4.23 -3.20 -17.44
C VAL A 118 3.29 -4.35 -17.75
N LYS A 119 2.04 -4.05 -18.07
CA LYS A 119 1.07 -5.05 -18.52
C LYS A 119 0.27 -4.47 -19.68
N LYS A 120 0.41 -5.10 -20.86
CA LYS A 120 -0.10 -4.54 -22.13
C LYS A 120 0.47 -3.13 -22.30
N ASP A 121 -0.40 -2.14 -22.50
CA ASP A 121 -0.04 -0.74 -22.73
C ASP A 121 -0.23 0.11 -21.45
N GLN A 122 -0.04 -0.49 -20.28
CA GLN A 122 -0.12 0.21 -19.00
C GLN A 122 1.10 -0.05 -18.14
N VAL A 123 1.63 1.01 -17.54
CA VAL A 123 2.62 0.96 -16.46
C VAL A 123 1.88 1.11 -15.14
N TYR A 124 2.25 0.27 -14.19
CA TYR A 124 1.89 0.40 -12.79
C TYR A 124 3.16 0.67 -11.98
N VAL A 125 3.14 1.76 -11.23
CA VAL A 125 4.21 2.14 -10.30
C VAL A 125 3.63 2.18 -8.90
N ARG A 126 4.37 1.68 -7.91
CA ARG A 126 4.04 1.83 -6.50
C ARG A 126 5.26 2.32 -5.74
N THR A 127 5.10 3.47 -5.11
CA THR A 127 6.15 4.13 -4.35
C THR A 127 5.66 4.38 -2.94
N THR A 128 6.49 4.02 -1.96
CA THR A 128 6.26 4.32 -0.55
C THR A 128 7.15 5.47 -0.13
N TYR A 129 6.57 6.43 0.56
CA TYR A 129 7.23 7.57 1.18
C TYR A 129 7.05 7.43 2.69
N LYS A 130 8.09 7.74 3.43
CA LYS A 130 8.10 7.66 4.90
C LYS A 130 6.98 8.44 5.55
N ASP A 131 6.69 9.64 5.07
CA ASP A 131 5.62 10.49 5.58
C ASP A 131 5.14 11.54 4.55
N ILE A 132 4.12 12.32 4.92
CA ILE A 132 3.57 13.45 4.14
C ILE A 132 4.66 14.47 3.79
N ALA A 133 5.59 14.74 4.72
CA ALA A 133 6.65 15.72 4.49
C ALA A 133 7.62 15.25 3.41
N THR A 134 7.96 13.96 3.42
CA THR A 134 8.77 13.29 2.41
C THR A 134 8.06 13.29 1.04
N TYR A 135 6.76 12.98 1.00
CA TYR A 135 5.98 13.04 -0.26
C TYR A 135 5.98 14.45 -0.85
N ARG A 136 5.68 15.46 -0.03
CA ARG A 136 5.68 16.88 -0.43
C ARG A 136 7.03 17.31 -1.00
N ASP A 137 8.11 16.96 -0.30
CA ASP A 137 9.45 17.38 -0.66
C ASP A 137 9.96 16.67 -1.93
N PHE A 138 9.66 15.37 -2.08
CA PHE A 138 10.00 14.60 -3.29
C PHE A 138 9.22 15.06 -4.53
N THR A 139 7.91 15.27 -4.40
CA THR A 139 7.03 15.56 -5.54
C THR A 139 6.89 17.04 -5.84
N GLY A 140 7.10 17.91 -4.85
CA GLY A 140 6.79 19.33 -4.91
C GLY A 140 5.29 19.66 -4.80
N TYR A 141 4.40 18.67 -4.65
CA TYR A 141 2.97 18.91 -4.52
C TYR A 141 2.61 19.50 -3.17
N GLU A 142 1.62 20.40 -3.15
CA GLU A 142 1.08 20.93 -1.91
C GLU A 142 0.23 19.86 -1.21
N ILE A 143 0.75 19.33 -0.10
CA ILE A 143 0.06 18.38 0.76
C ILE A 143 0.35 18.67 2.23
N PHE A 144 -0.66 18.50 3.08
CA PHE A 144 -0.58 18.66 4.52
C PHE A 144 -1.51 17.65 5.20
N ASP A 145 -1.08 17.10 6.33
CA ASP A 145 -1.95 16.33 7.20
C ASP A 145 -1.68 16.68 8.66
N GLY A 146 -2.76 16.82 9.42
CA GLY A 146 -2.70 17.10 10.84
C GLY A 146 -4.07 17.48 11.39
N THR A 147 -4.07 18.10 12.56
CA THR A 147 -5.29 18.63 13.17
C THR A 147 -5.78 19.88 12.44
N VAL A 148 -7.08 20.15 12.53
CA VAL A 148 -7.70 21.38 12.03
C VAL A 148 -6.97 22.64 12.55
N ALA A 149 -6.53 22.63 13.81
CA ALA A 149 -5.79 23.76 14.39
C ALA A 149 -4.40 23.95 13.75
N GLN A 150 -3.68 22.86 13.45
CA GLN A 150 -2.40 22.92 12.76
C GLN A 150 -2.57 23.42 11.32
N ALA A 151 -3.59 22.95 10.61
CA ALA A 151 -3.90 23.44 9.26
C ALA A 151 -4.20 24.95 9.25
N LYS A 152 -5.01 25.47 10.20
CA LYS A 152 -5.24 26.91 10.33
C LYS A 152 -3.95 27.69 10.60
N LYS A 153 -3.08 27.15 11.47
CA LYS A 153 -1.76 27.74 11.74
C LYS A 153 -0.85 27.74 10.49
N ALA A 154 -1.02 26.76 9.61
CA ALA A 154 -0.32 26.68 8.33
C ALA A 154 -0.91 27.62 7.26
N GLY A 155 -2.03 28.30 7.53
CA GLY A 155 -2.64 29.29 6.63
C GLY A 155 -3.89 28.80 5.90
N TYR A 156 -4.35 27.58 6.15
CA TYR A 156 -5.58 27.07 5.56
C TYR A 156 -6.81 27.66 6.27
N ASP A 157 -7.62 28.42 5.53
CA ASP A 157 -8.77 29.15 6.06
C ASP A 157 -10.08 28.34 6.00
N PHE A 158 -10.11 27.25 5.22
CA PHE A 158 -11.30 26.44 4.95
C PHE A 158 -12.48 27.25 4.39
N SER A 159 -12.22 28.27 3.56
CA SER A 159 -13.27 29.10 2.95
C SER A 159 -14.17 28.35 1.94
N ASP A 160 -13.82 27.10 1.64
CA ASP A 160 -14.53 26.23 0.72
C ASP A 160 -15.93 25.84 1.20
N THR A 161 -16.68 25.29 0.25
CA THR A 161 -17.91 24.55 0.52
C THR A 161 -17.58 23.08 0.69
N PHE A 162 -18.21 22.41 1.65
CA PHE A 162 -17.90 21.00 1.95
C PHE A 162 -19.13 20.11 1.87
N LYS A 163 -18.98 18.90 1.36
CA LYS A 163 -19.99 17.85 1.42
C LYS A 163 -19.79 17.03 2.71
N LEU A 164 -20.85 16.86 3.49
CA LEU A 164 -20.86 16.04 4.71
C LEU A 164 -21.27 14.59 4.42
N LYS A 165 -20.60 13.64 5.07
CA LYS A 165 -21.05 12.25 5.12
C LYS A 165 -22.36 12.17 5.91
N SER A 166 -23.45 11.75 5.25
CA SER A 166 -24.69 11.40 5.96
C SER A 166 -24.56 10.04 6.65
N ARG A 167 -25.41 9.73 7.64
CA ARG A 167 -25.52 8.40 8.28
C ARG A 167 -25.74 7.22 7.29
N LYS A 168 -26.03 7.50 6.02
CA LYS A 168 -26.25 6.49 4.96
C LYS A 168 -25.13 6.48 3.91
N LEU A 169 -23.94 7.00 4.22
CA LEU A 169 -22.77 7.01 3.31
C LEU A 169 -22.95 7.81 2.02
N LYS A 170 -24.01 8.62 1.91
CA LYS A 170 -24.22 9.51 0.77
C LYS A 170 -23.84 10.93 1.15
N LEU A 171 -22.95 11.54 0.39
CA LEU A 171 -22.77 12.98 0.37
C LEU A 171 -24.06 13.60 -0.20
N THR A 172 -24.83 14.29 0.62
CA THR A 172 -26.04 14.97 0.17
C THR A 172 -25.69 16.39 -0.31
N LYS A 173 -26.11 16.75 -1.52
CA LYS A 173 -25.96 18.11 -2.08
C LYS A 173 -26.51 19.21 -1.15
N ASP A 174 -27.48 18.85 -0.31
CA ASP A 174 -28.14 19.74 0.65
C ASP A 174 -27.33 19.98 1.94
N SER A 175 -26.12 19.43 2.04
CA SER A 175 -25.24 19.54 3.21
C SER A 175 -23.97 20.32 2.92
N VAL A 176 -24.01 21.19 1.91
CA VAL A 176 -22.99 22.21 1.69
C VAL A 176 -23.06 23.21 2.83
N VAL A 177 -22.06 23.18 3.70
CA VAL A 177 -21.90 24.15 4.78
C VAL A 177 -20.58 24.90 4.54
N SER A 178 -20.57 26.21 4.77
CA SER A 178 -19.31 26.94 5.01
C SER A 178 -18.67 26.41 6.31
N ALA A 179 -17.34 26.34 6.35
CA ALA A 179 -16.59 25.81 7.50
C ALA A 179 -16.99 26.43 8.85
N ASP A 180 -17.40 27.70 8.84
CA ASP A 180 -17.36 28.56 10.03
C ASP A 180 -18.47 28.36 11.06
N ALA A 181 -19.58 27.66 10.76
CA ALA A 181 -20.72 27.63 11.69
C ALA A 181 -21.40 26.27 11.95
N LYS A 182 -21.04 25.17 11.26
CA LYS A 182 -21.60 23.84 11.60
C LYS A 182 -20.60 22.69 11.62
N MET A 183 -19.47 22.79 10.91
CA MET A 183 -18.42 21.76 10.99
C MET A 183 -17.46 22.01 12.15
N PHE A 184 -17.18 23.29 12.45
CA PHE A 184 -16.13 23.69 13.39
C PHE A 184 -16.57 24.74 14.43
N GLY A 185 -17.85 25.14 14.46
CA GLY A 185 -18.31 26.29 15.25
C GLY A 185 -19.71 26.16 15.84
N GLY A 186 -19.77 26.12 17.18
CA GLY A 186 -20.97 26.22 18.02
C GLY A 186 -20.79 25.38 19.27
N ASP A 187 -20.18 25.94 20.34
CA ASP A 187 -19.83 25.33 21.65
C ASP A 187 -19.18 23.91 21.64
N LYS A 188 -18.97 23.35 20.47
CA LYS A 188 -18.48 22.00 20.21
C LYS A 188 -17.19 22.16 19.44
N LYS A 189 -16.09 21.89 20.15
CA LYS A 189 -14.77 21.67 19.58
C LYS A 189 -14.89 20.68 18.40
N PRO A 190 -14.01 20.74 17.38
CA PRO A 190 -13.88 19.62 16.45
C PRO A 190 -13.83 18.33 17.27
N ALA A 191 -14.52 17.28 16.83
CA ALA A 191 -14.52 16.01 17.54
C ALA A 191 -13.06 15.65 17.87
N ALA A 192 -12.77 15.35 19.14
CA ALA A 192 -11.41 15.05 19.55
C ALA A 192 -10.83 13.96 18.64
N GLY A 193 -9.67 14.22 18.02
CA GLY A 193 -9.07 13.32 17.04
C GLY A 193 -9.35 13.62 15.57
N MET A 194 -10.21 14.60 15.23
CA MET A 194 -10.45 14.98 13.83
C MET A 194 -9.18 15.54 13.17
N ARG A 195 -8.80 14.91 12.06
CA ARG A 195 -7.71 15.29 11.17
C ARG A 195 -8.24 15.91 9.89
N VAL A 196 -7.35 16.63 9.21
CA VAL A 196 -7.58 17.17 7.88
C VAL A 196 -6.36 16.89 7.02
N LEU A 197 -6.60 16.22 5.89
CA LEU A 197 -5.66 16.12 4.79
C LEU A 197 -5.99 17.23 3.79
N VAL A 198 -5.02 18.09 3.50
CA VAL A 198 -5.07 19.09 2.45
C VAL A 198 -4.19 18.62 1.31
N ILE A 199 -4.69 18.65 0.08
CA ILE A 199 -3.95 18.18 -1.10
C ILE A 199 -4.33 19.01 -2.33
N LYS A 200 -3.34 19.34 -3.15
CA LYS A 200 -3.51 19.99 -4.44
C LYS A 200 -2.98 19.08 -5.55
N GLU A 201 -3.73 18.03 -5.84
CA GLU A 201 -3.41 17.02 -6.86
C GLU A 201 -4.70 16.34 -7.35
N ASN A 202 -4.79 16.05 -8.64
CA ASN A 202 -5.89 15.26 -9.22
C ASN A 202 -5.61 13.76 -9.07
N THR A 203 -6.01 13.20 -7.94
CA THR A 203 -5.78 11.79 -7.62
C THR A 203 -6.87 11.23 -6.70
N ALA A 204 -7.06 9.92 -6.69
CA ALA A 204 -7.86 9.31 -5.62
C ALA A 204 -7.04 9.31 -4.33
N VAL A 205 -7.70 9.58 -3.21
CA VAL A 205 -7.08 9.65 -1.90
C VAL A 205 -7.80 8.72 -0.95
N LYS A 206 -7.05 7.80 -0.35
CA LYS A 206 -7.49 6.91 0.71
C LYS A 206 -6.81 7.29 2.03
N VAL A 207 -7.59 7.49 3.07
CA VAL A 207 -7.09 7.71 4.44
C VAL A 207 -7.32 6.48 5.30
N ASP A 208 -6.48 6.28 6.30
CA ASP A 208 -6.70 5.29 7.36
C ASP A 208 -7.58 5.88 8.45
N GLY A 209 -8.89 5.89 8.18
CA GLY A 209 -9.90 6.58 8.99
C GLY A 209 -11.21 6.82 8.25
N GLU A 210 -12.26 7.16 8.99
CA GLU A 210 -13.58 7.45 8.41
C GLU A 210 -13.65 8.90 7.93
N ILE A 211 -13.99 9.12 6.65
CA ILE A 211 -14.17 10.47 6.10
C ILE A 211 -15.49 11.09 6.59
N TYR A 212 -15.41 12.27 7.18
CA TYR A 212 -16.56 13.06 7.64
C TYR A 212 -17.01 14.11 6.63
N ALA A 213 -16.05 14.77 5.99
CA ALA A 213 -16.32 15.86 5.07
C ALA A 213 -15.23 16.00 4.02
N VAL A 214 -15.59 16.54 2.87
CA VAL A 214 -14.66 16.81 1.77
C VAL A 214 -15.04 18.10 1.05
N SER A 215 -14.07 18.84 0.49
CA SER A 215 -14.36 19.98 -0.42
C SER A 215 -15.38 19.58 -1.47
N SER A 216 -16.34 20.44 -1.78
CA SER A 216 -17.49 20.06 -2.61
C SER A 216 -17.17 20.06 -4.11
N THR A 217 -16.32 20.97 -4.55
CA THR A 217 -15.90 21.10 -5.95
C THR A 217 -14.88 20.01 -6.29
N GLY A 218 -15.03 19.37 -7.45
CA GLY A 218 -14.05 18.42 -7.97
C GLY A 218 -13.83 17.16 -7.13
N THR A 219 -14.77 16.80 -6.25
CA THR A 219 -14.64 15.58 -5.43
C THR A 219 -15.85 14.68 -5.47
N LYS A 220 -15.60 13.39 -5.26
CA LYS A 220 -16.61 12.35 -5.12
C LYS A 220 -16.17 11.30 -4.10
N LEU A 221 -16.99 11.06 -3.08
CA LEU A 221 -16.75 9.98 -2.13
C LEU A 221 -17.01 8.63 -2.82
N LYS A 222 -16.00 7.76 -2.85
CA LYS A 222 -16.10 6.41 -3.41
C LYS A 222 -16.59 5.42 -2.36
N ASP A 223 -16.06 5.51 -1.16
CA ASP A 223 -16.43 4.69 0.00
C ASP A 223 -16.12 5.45 1.31
N GLU A 224 -16.08 4.76 2.45
CA GLU A 224 -15.92 5.39 3.77
C GLU A 224 -14.56 6.07 3.97
N GLU A 225 -13.55 5.63 3.22
CA GLU A 225 -12.13 5.94 3.42
C GLU A 225 -11.51 6.59 2.18
N THR A 226 -12.20 6.57 1.04
CA THR A 226 -11.65 6.97 -0.27
C THR A 226 -12.45 8.09 -0.93
N VAL A 227 -11.75 9.17 -1.29
CA VAL A 227 -12.24 10.29 -2.11
C VAL A 227 -11.59 10.23 -3.49
N GLU A 228 -12.36 10.42 -4.54
CA GLU A 228 -11.88 10.73 -5.88
C GLU A 228 -11.78 12.25 -6.03
N ILE A 229 -10.60 12.76 -6.42
CA ILE A 229 -10.38 14.17 -6.75
C ILE A 229 -10.18 14.29 -8.27
N ALA A 230 -11.12 14.96 -8.92
CA ALA A 230 -11.10 15.25 -10.34
C ALA A 230 -11.84 16.56 -10.57
N SER A 231 -11.12 17.61 -10.94
CA SER A 231 -11.62 18.96 -11.20
C SER A 231 -12.52 19.09 -12.44
N GLY A 232 -12.65 18.04 -13.25
CA GLY A 232 -13.46 18.04 -14.48
C GLY A 232 -12.69 18.50 -15.72
N ASP A 233 -11.65 19.33 -15.53
CA ASP A 233 -10.62 19.67 -16.52
C ASP A 233 -9.25 19.21 -15.99
N GLU A 234 -8.54 18.35 -16.73
CA GLU A 234 -7.30 17.71 -16.24
C GLU A 234 -6.20 18.72 -15.82
N ASP A 235 -6.20 19.92 -16.41
CA ASP A 235 -5.26 21.00 -16.13
C ASP A 235 -5.63 21.85 -14.90
N ASP A 236 -6.88 21.78 -14.44
CA ASP A 236 -7.32 22.47 -13.23
C ASP A 236 -6.96 21.62 -12.01
N ILE A 237 -6.12 22.13 -11.12
CA ILE A 237 -5.76 21.45 -9.87
C ILE A 237 -6.36 22.21 -8.68
N LEU A 238 -7.34 21.60 -8.03
CA LEU A 238 -8.07 22.20 -6.92
C LEU A 238 -7.39 21.87 -5.58
N LEU A 239 -7.30 22.88 -4.71
CA LEU A 239 -6.97 22.63 -3.31
C LEU A 239 -8.16 21.92 -2.65
N THR A 240 -7.92 20.71 -2.17
CA THR A 240 -8.96 19.83 -1.63
C THR A 240 -8.69 19.55 -0.17
N TYR A 241 -9.73 19.67 0.66
CA TYR A 241 -9.71 19.29 2.06
C TYR A 241 -10.48 17.99 2.27
N ILE A 242 -9.92 17.05 3.03
CA ILE A 242 -10.54 15.79 3.43
C ILE A 242 -10.46 15.70 4.95
N PHE A 243 -11.61 15.73 5.62
CA PHE A 243 -11.70 15.62 7.08
C PHE A 243 -12.03 14.19 7.49
N TYR A 244 -11.26 13.63 8.43
CA TYR A 244 -11.35 12.23 8.85
C TYR A 244 -10.97 12.03 10.33
N ASN A 245 -11.23 10.85 10.90
CA ASN A 245 -10.80 10.48 12.27
C ASN A 245 -9.69 9.43 12.30
#